data_AF-A0A1Z8WAB6-F1
#
_entry.id   AF-A0A1Z8WAB6-F1
#
_cell.length_a   1.000
_cell.length_b   1.000
_cell.length_c   1.000
_cell.angle_alpha   90.00
_cell.angle_beta   90.00
_cell.angle_gamma   90.00
#
_symmetry.space_group_name_H-M   'P 1'
#
loop_
_entity.id
_entity.type
_entity.pdbx_description
1 polymer ?
#
loop_
_entity_poly.entity_id
_entity_poly.type
_entity_poly.pdbx_seq_one_letter_code
_entity_poly.pdbx_strand_id
1 'polypeptide(L)' 'MIQIANCTEDDCPKDWADLEKSGESHLGLCIACFRKVTLVETIEDLKARSEIGEKAAIDVRSLNN' A
#
# COMPACT_ATOMS: atom_id res chain seq x y z
N MET A 1 -10.40 -2.64 -6.01
CA MET A 1 -9.08 -2.98 -6.53
C MET A 1 -8.15 -2.34 -5.53
N ILE A 2 -7.22 -3.10 -4.97
CA ILE A 2 -6.34 -2.55 -3.93
C ILE A 2 -5.05 -2.11 -4.62
N GLN A 3 -4.83 -0.81 -4.67
CA GLN A 3 -3.65 -0.21 -5.29
C GLN A 3 -2.71 0.36 -4.25
N ILE A 4 -1.42 0.30 -4.53
CA ILE A 4 -0.37 0.91 -3.72
C ILE A 4 -0.27 2.37 -4.16
N ALA A 5 -0.72 3.28 -3.29
CA ALA A 5 -1.00 4.66 -3.70
C ALA A 5 0.19 5.61 -3.52
N ASN A 6 1.18 5.27 -2.69
CA ASN A 6 2.32 6.15 -2.38
C ASN A 6 3.69 5.51 -2.69
N CYS A 7 3.72 4.52 -3.57
CA CYS A 7 4.95 3.97 -4.11
C CYS A 7 5.19 4.52 -5.53
N THR A 8 6.23 5.33 -5.69
CA THR A 8 6.59 6.00 -6.95
C THR A 8 7.83 5.39 -7.60
N GLU A 9 8.34 4.28 -7.05
CA GLU A 9 9.52 3.59 -7.58
C GLU A 9 9.10 2.72 -8.78
N ASP A 10 9.82 2.83 -9.90
CA ASP A 10 9.48 2.12 -11.15
C ASP A 10 9.47 0.58 -11.02
N ASP A 11 10.35 0.04 -10.17
CA ASP A 11 10.48 -1.40 -9.93
C ASP A 11 9.51 -1.94 -8.87
N CYS A 12 8.76 -1.05 -8.20
CA CYS A 12 7.83 -1.48 -7.18
C CYS A 12 6.50 -1.94 -7.78
N PRO A 13 5.90 -3.01 -7.22
CA PRO A 13 4.55 -3.40 -7.59
C PRO A 13 3.58 -2.26 -7.31
N LYS A 14 2.56 -2.14 -8.17
CA LYS A 14 1.48 -1.14 -8.07
C LYS A 14 0.20 -1.75 -7.50
N ASP A 15 0.07 -3.07 -7.55
CA ASP A 15 -1.06 -3.83 -7.05
C ASP A 15 -0.70 -4.57 -5.76
N TRP A 16 -1.66 -4.63 -4.83
CA TRP A 16 -1.50 -5.35 -3.56
C TRP A 16 -1.28 -6.85 -3.73
N ALA A 17 -1.79 -7.43 -4.81
CA ALA A 17 -1.69 -8.86 -5.09
C ALA A 17 -0.23 -9.29 -5.34
N ASP A 18 0.62 -8.38 -5.81
CA ASP A 18 2.02 -8.65 -6.14
C ASP A 18 2.98 -8.47 -4.95
N LEU A 19 2.46 -8.07 -3.77
CA LEU A 19 3.23 -7.99 -2.55
C LEU A 19 3.33 -9.36 -1.87
N GLU A 20 4.50 -9.61 -1.29
CA GLU A 20 4.71 -10.74 -0.38
C GLU A 20 3.80 -10.55 0.85
N LYS A 21 3.11 -11.61 1.27
CA LYS A 21 2.18 -11.59 2.40
C LYS A 21 2.93 -11.92 3.68
N SER A 22 3.21 -10.87 4.46
CA SER A 22 3.42 -11.06 5.89
C SER A 22 2.15 -11.72 6.45
N GLY A 23 2.22 -12.66 7.39
CA GLY A 23 1.07 -13.46 7.88
C GLY A 23 -0.15 -12.68 8.42
N GLU A 24 -0.12 -11.34 8.33
CA GLU A 24 -1.18 -10.40 8.66
C GLU A 24 -1.84 -9.87 7.39
N SER A 25 -3.17 -10.00 7.27
CA SER A 25 -3.93 -9.61 6.07
C SER A 25 -3.83 -8.14 5.68
N HIS A 26 -3.43 -7.27 6.61
CA HIS A 26 -3.31 -5.83 6.41
C HIS A 26 -1.86 -5.38 6.14
N LEU A 27 -0.90 -6.30 6.10
CA LEU A 27 0.51 -6.00 5.83
C LEU A 27 1.03 -6.81 4.63
N GLY A 28 1.57 -6.09 3.66
CA GLY A 28 2.36 -6.64 2.57
C GLY A 28 3.80 -6.18 2.66
N LEU A 29 4.70 -6.93 2.04
CA LEU A 29 6.11 -6.55 1.88
C LEU A 29 6.41 -6.39 0.40
N CYS A 30 6.94 -5.21 0.03
CA CYS A 30 7.52 -5.00 -1.28
C CYS A 30 8.93 -5.60 -1.29
N ILE A 31 9.16 -6.63 -2.10
CA ILE A 31 10.49 -7.27 -2.22
C ILE A 31 11.49 -6.47 -3.07
N ALA A 32 11.02 -5.49 -3.86
CA ALA A 32 11.89 -4.63 -4.66
C ALA A 32 12.59 -3.58 -3.79
N CYS A 33 11.83 -2.86 -2.96
CA CYS A 33 12.38 -1.81 -2.10
C CYS A 33 12.50 -2.21 -0.61
N PHE A 34 12.17 -3.46 -0.27
CA PHE A 34 12.19 -4.01 1.10
C PHE A 34 11.41 -3.16 2.11
N ARG A 35 10.32 -2.53 1.66
CA ARG A 35 9.43 -1.71 2.51
C ARG A 35 8.12 -2.43 2.80
N LYS A 36 7.66 -2.27 4.04
CA LYS A 36 6.31 -2.68 4.43
C LYS A 36 5.29 -1.77 3.77
N VAL A 37 4.22 -2.37 3.27
CA VAL A 37 3.06 -1.70 2.70
C VAL A 37 1.86 -2.05 3.56
N THR A 38 1.22 -1.04 4.15
CA THR A 38 0.04 -1.26 4.99
C THR A 38 -1.23 -1.05 4.19
N LEU A 39 -2.18 -1.97 4.31
CA LEU A 39 -3.52 -1.80 3.79
C LEU A 39 -4.29 -0.85 4.70
N VAL A 40 -4.77 0.26 4.14
CA VAL A 40 -5.52 1.30 4.85
C VAL A 40 -6.93 1.44 4.29
N GLU A 41 -7.84 1.91 5.12
CA GLU A 41 -9.26 2.02 4.77
C GLU A 41 -9.66 3.46 4.38
N THR A 42 -8.89 4.47 4.78
CA THR A 42 -9.23 5.89 4.56
C THR A 42 -8.12 6.66 3.85
N ILE A 43 -8.50 7.71 3.12
CA ILE A 43 -7.57 8.65 2.49
C ILE A 43 -6.73 9.39 3.56
N GLU A 44 -7.31 9.64 4.73
CA GLU A 44 -6.61 10.32 5.83
C GLU A 44 -5.43 9.48 6.34
N ASP A 45 -5.63 8.17 6.57
CA ASP A 45 -4.55 7.27 6.97
C ASP A 45 -3.50 7.12 5.86
N LEU A 46 -3.95 7.05 4.60
CA LEU A 46 -3.05 7.02 3.45
C LEU A 46 -2.11 8.26 3.42
N LYS A 47 -2.68 9.46 3.62
CA LYS A 47 -1.91 10.71 3.66
C LYS A 47 -0.94 10.72 4.83
N ALA A 48 -1.41 10.41 6.04
CA ALA A 48 -0.59 10.38 7.24
C ALA A 48 0.62 9.46 7.09
N ARG A 49 0.42 8.25 6.52
CA ARG A 49 1.51 7.31 6.22
C ARG A 49 2.48 7.84 5.17
N SER A 50 1.96 8.48 4.12
CA SER A 50 2.79 9.10 3.10
C SER A 50 3.67 10.22 3.68
N GLU A 51 3.15 11.00 4.63
CA GLU A 51 3.90 12.09 5.28
C GLU A 51 5.07 11.60 6.14
N ILE A 52 4.95 10.40 6.73
CA ILE A 52 6.02 9.76 7.50
C ILE A 52 6.90 8.82 6.67
N GLY A 53 6.67 8.75 5.35
CA GLY A 53 7.47 7.94 4.42
C GLY A 53 7.18 6.43 4.46
N GLU A 54 6.06 6.01 5.07
CA GLU A 54 5.58 4.64 5.00
C GLU A 54 4.89 4.36 3.66
N LYS A 55 4.87 3.10 3.22
CA LYS A 55 4.11 2.68 2.04
C LYS A 55 2.72 2.19 2.46
N ALA A 56 1.73 2.51 1.66
CA ALA A 56 0.34 2.18 1.94
C ALA A 56 -0.43 1.84 0.67
N ALA A 57 -1.38 0.93 0.81
CA ALA A 57 -2.30 0.50 -0.22
C ALA A 57 -3.73 0.76 0.23
N ILE A 58 -4.62 1.07 -0.69
CA ILE A 58 -6.03 1.39 -0.41
C ILE A 58 -6.93 0.73 -1.44
N ASP A 59 -8.11 0.27 -1.03
CA ASP A 59 -9.11 -0.20 -2.01
C ASP A 59 -9.79 1.02 -2.65
N VAL A 60 -9.47 1.25 -3.93
CA VAL A 60 -9.99 2.40 -4.67
C VAL A 60 -11.50 2.33 -4.94
N ARG A 61 -12.16 1.18 -4.72
CA ARG A 61 -13.63 1.10 -4.81
C ARG A 61 -14.28 1.73 -3.58
N SER A 62 -13.66 1.60 -2.42
CA SER A 62 -14.13 2.25 -1.19
C SER A 62 -14.01 3.77 -1.22
N LEU A 63 -13.26 4.34 -2.17
CA LEU A 63 -13.10 5.79 -2.33
C LEU A 63 -14.17 6.45 -3.20
N ASN A 64 -14.85 5.67 -4.04
CA ASN A 64 -15.83 6.18 -5.02
C ASN A 64 -17.29 6.04 -4.55
N ASN A 65 -17.51 5.72 -3.28
CA ASN A 65 -18.81 5.48 -2.67
C ASN A 65 -18.98 6.34 -1.42
#